data_AF-A0A0F9V9K4-F1
#
_entry.id   AF-A0A0F9V9K4-F1
#
_cell.length_a   1.000
_cell.length_b   1.000
_cell.length_c   1.000
_cell.angle_alpha   90.00
_cell.angle_beta   90.00
_cell.angle_gamma   90.00
#
_symmetry.space_group_name_H-M   'P 1'
#
loop_
_entity.id
_entity.type
_entity.pdbx_description
1 polymer ?
#
loop_
_entity_poly.entity_id
_entity_poly.type
_entity_poly.pdbx_seq_one_letter_code
_entity_poly.pdbx_strand_id
1 'polypeptide(L)' 'MESSKTKSVIKRVYVPTQVRDLPNGEKLKIPGHYKAPPSE' A
#
# COMPACT_ATOMS: atom_id res chain seq x y z
N MET A 1 -33.58 -7.48 -17.37
CA MET A 1 -32.19 -7.14 -17.72
C MET A 1 -31.44 -6.91 -16.43
N GLU A 2 -30.76 -7.94 -15.96
CA GLU A 2 -29.94 -7.87 -14.75
C GLU A 2 -28.74 -6.98 -15.09
N SER A 3 -28.71 -5.78 -14.53
CA SER A 3 -27.63 -4.82 -14.75
C SER A 3 -26.36 -5.44 -14.21
N SER A 4 -25.55 -6.00 -15.10
CA SER A 4 -24.21 -6.53 -14.84
C SER A 4 -23.39 -5.44 -14.16
N LYS A 5 -23.43 -5.41 -12.83
CA LYS A 5 -22.76 -4.41 -12.00
C LYS A 5 -21.27 -4.59 -12.24
N THR A 6 -20.72 -3.78 -13.14
CA THR A 6 -19.34 -3.86 -13.59
C THR A 6 -18.45 -3.82 -12.35
N LYS A 7 -17.84 -4.97 -12.00
CA LYS A 7 -16.97 -5.05 -10.82
C LYS A 7 -15.76 -4.16 -11.09
N SER A 8 -15.68 -3.01 -10.41
CA SER A 8 -14.50 -2.16 -10.44
C SER A 8 -13.38 -2.83 -9.65
N VAL A 9 -12.38 -3.36 -10.36
CA VAL A 9 -11.20 -3.96 -9.74
C VAL A 9 -10.19 -2.86 -9.43
N ILE A 10 -10.00 -2.54 -8.15
CA ILE A 10 -9.00 -1.57 -7.71
C ILE A 10 -7.68 -2.31 -7.48
N LYS A 11 -6.73 -2.15 -8.40
CA LYS A 11 -5.37 -2.67 -8.21
C LYS A 11 -4.64 -1.79 -7.19
N ARG A 12 -3.97 -2.41 -6.21
CA ARG A 12 -3.14 -1.74 -5.19
C ARG A 12 -1.83 -2.48 -5.04
N VAL A 13 -0.80 -1.77 -4.62
CA VAL A 13 0.51 -2.37 -4.33
C VAL A 13 0.70 -2.43 -2.82
N TYR A 14 0.98 -3.61 -2.30
CA TYR A 14 1.30 -3.78 -0.88
C TYR A 14 2.75 -3.36 -0.62
N VAL A 15 2.93 -2.41 0.29
CA VAL A 15 4.24 -2.03 0.85
C VAL A 15 4.40 -2.75 2.18
N PRO A 16 5.40 -3.62 2.35
CA PRO A 16 5.59 -4.35 3.60
C PRO A 16 6.06 -3.44 4.73
N THR A 17 5.98 -3.96 5.96
CA THR A 17 6.55 -3.30 7.14
C THR A 17 8.05 -3.18 6.96
N GLN A 18 8.59 -1.99 7.22
CA GLN A 18 10.02 -1.72 7.17
C GLN A 18 10.49 -1.13 8.50
N VAL A 19 11.73 -1.43 8.87
CA VAL A 19 12.39 -0.86 10.04
C VAL A 19 13.52 0.01 9.53
N ARG A 20 13.59 1.26 9.99
CA ARG A 20 14.65 2.21 9.61
C ARG A 20 15.32 2.73 10.87
N ASP A 21 16.66 2.75 10.84
CA ASP A 21 17.44 3.40 11.89
C ASP A 21 17.40 4.92 11.69
N LEU A 22 17.06 5.65 12.76
CA LEU A 22 17.05 7.11 12.78
C LEU A 22 18.43 7.64 13.21
N PRO A 23 18.80 8.87 12.80
CA PRO A 23 20.09 9.46 13.14
C PRO A 23 20.28 9.70 14.64
N ASN A 24 19.22 9.68 15.44
CA ASN A 24 19.26 9.77 16.90
C ASN A 24 19.48 8.40 17.59
N GLY A 25 19.66 7.32 16.83
CA GLY A 25 19.85 5.97 17.35
C GLY A 25 18.54 5.22 17.66
N GLU A 26 17.38 5.83 17.46
CA GLU A 26 16.09 5.16 17.61
C GLU A 26 15.76 4.32 16.36
N LYS A 27 14.96 3.26 16.55
CA LYS A 27 14.46 2.43 15.44
C LYS A 27 13.03 2.80 15.12
N LEU A 28 12.79 3.33 13.92
CA LEU A 28 11.46 3.63 13.44
C LEU A 28 10.88 2.41 12.70
N LYS A 29 9.85 1.81 13.30
CA LYS A 29 9.05 0.76 12.64
C LYS A 29 7.92 1.39 11.85
N ILE A 30 7.99 1.28 10.53
CA ILE A 30 6.97 1.79 9.61
C ILE A 30 6.08 0.61 9.20
N PRO A 31 4.79 0.59 9.59
CA PRO A 31 3.88 -0.50 9.26
C PRO A 31 3.62 -0.58 7.76
N GLY A 32 3.40 -1.81 7.29
CA GLY A 32 3.02 -2.06 5.91
C GLY A 32 1.67 -1.44 5.58
N HIS A 33 1.52 -0.93 4.36
CA HIS A 33 0.29 -0.31 3.88
C HIS A 33 0.11 -0.53 2.38
N TYR A 34 -1.12 -0.41 1.90
CA TYR A 34 -1.40 -0.42 0.47
C TYR A 34 -1.22 0.99 -0.10
N LYS A 35 -0.49 1.10 -1.21
CA LYS A 35 -0.40 2.33 -2.00
C LYS A 35 -1.10 2.20 -3.34
N ALA A 36 -1.43 3.34 -3.93
CA ALA A 36 -1.85 3.39 -5.32
C ALA A 36 -0.76 2.74 -6.20
N PRO A 37 -1.16 2.02 -7.27
CA PRO A 37 -0.19 1.56 -8.25
C PRO A 37 0.56 2.78 -8.82
N PRO A 38 1.84 2.66 -9.18
CA PRO A 38 2.53 3.73 -9.87
C PRO A 38 1.71 4.08 -11.12
N SER A 39 1.38 5.36 -11.27
CA SER A 39 0.84 5.88 -12.51
C SER A 39 1.94 5.77 -13.57
N GLU A 40 1.74 4.91 -14.57
CA GLU A 40 2.55 4.88 -15.79
C GLU A 40 2.50 6.22 -16.53
#